data_AF-A0A2P6P7M1-F1
#
_entry.id   AF-A0A2P6P7M1-F1
#
_cell.length_a   1.000
_cell.length_b   1.000
_cell.length_c   1.000
_cell.angle_alpha   90.00
_cell.angle_beta   90.00
_cell.angle_gamma   90.00
#
_symmetry.space_group_name_H-M   'P 1'
#
loop_
_entity.id
_entity.type
_entity.pdbx_description
1 polymer ?
#
loop_
_entity_poly.entity_id
_entity_poly.type
_entity_poly.pdbx_seq_one_letter_code
_entity_poly.pdbx_strand_id
1 'polypeptide(L)' 'MQSACSMRLAGMEDTAELLEKKQASEISKMSLEEALTLARAFSHYLNLMGVAEVHHRVVSVRIKELAVLYQSLNLQ' A
#
# COMPACT_ATOMS: atom_id res chain seq x y z
N MET A 1 5.67 0.90 8.47
CA MET A 1 6.03 2.06 7.63
C MET A 1 5.52 3.30 8.35
N GLN A 2 6.39 4.25 8.72
CA GLN A 2 5.95 5.51 9.32
C GLN A 2 5.68 6.50 8.19
N SER A 3 4.40 6.84 7.98
CA SER A 3 3.97 7.88 7.04
C SER A 3 3.60 9.15 7.80
N ALA A 4 3.61 10.30 7.13
CA ALA A 4 3.13 11.55 7.73
C ALA A 4 1.69 11.41 8.25
N CYS A 5 0.82 10.71 7.52
CA CYS A 5 -0.53 10.38 7.97
C CYS A 5 -0.53 9.59 9.31
N SER A 6 0.30 8.55 9.41
CA SER A 6 0.44 7.76 10.65
C SER A 6 0.96 8.61 11.82
N MET A 7 1.86 9.56 11.56
CA MET A 7 2.38 10.49 12.58
C MET A 7 1.30 11.45 13.06
N ARG A 8 0.48 12.02 12.16
CA ARG A 8 -0.67 12.85 12.54
C ARG A 8 -1.68 12.10 13.39
N LEU A 9 -1.99 10.85 13.02
CA LEU A 9 -2.87 9.98 13.81
C LEU A 9 -2.32 9.70 15.22
N ALA A 10 -1.00 9.79 15.41
CA ALA A 10 -0.34 9.67 16.70
C ALA A 10 -0.17 11.02 17.44
N GLY A 11 -0.72 12.12 16.92
CA GLY A 11 -0.61 13.47 17.50
C GLY A 11 0.73 14.17 17.26
N MET A 12 1.55 13.66 16.33
CA MET A 12 2.90 14.18 16.05
C MET A 12 2.92 15.13 14.84
N GLU A 13 2.11 16.19 14.88
CA GLU A 13 1.87 17.07 13.73
C GLU A 13 3.15 17.72 13.19
N ASP A 14 3.96 18.33 14.06
CA ASP A 14 5.23 18.99 13.67
C ASP A 14 6.21 18.01 13.01
N THR A 15 6.21 16.75 13.48
CA THR A 15 7.08 15.71 12.91
C THR A 15 6.58 15.27 11.53
N ALA A 16 5.25 15.20 11.34
CA ALA A 16 4.64 14.89 10.06
C ALA A 16 4.93 16.00 9.02
N GLU A 17 4.83 17.27 9.43
CA GLU A 17 5.13 18.42 8.57
C GLU A 17 6.62 18.46 8.18
N LEU A 18 7.53 18.23 9.13
CA LEU A 18 8.96 18.16 8.86
C LEU A 18 9.30 17.06 7.85
N LEU A 19 8.66 15.89 7.98
CA LEU A 19 8.84 14.77 7.07
C LEU A 19 8.41 15.12 5.64
N GLU A 20 7.23 15.72 5.47
CA GLU A 20 6.71 16.13 4.16
C GLU A 20 7.59 17.19 3.49
N LYS A 21 8.03 18.20 4.26
CA LYS A 21 8.96 19.24 3.76
C LYS A 21 10.30 18.63 3.32
N LYS A 22 10.84 17.69 4.10
CA LYS A 22 12.07 16.99 3.74
C LYS A 22 11.90 16.20 2.45
N GLN A 23 10.82 15.43 2.33
CA GLN A 23 10.53 14.64 1.13
C GLN A 23 10.36 15.53 -0.11
N ALA A 24 9.64 16.66 0.02
CA ALA A 24 9.50 17.63 -1.07
C ALA A 24 10.86 18.21 -1.48
N SER A 25 11.73 18.54 -0.52
CA SER A 25 13.08 19.03 -0.80
C SER A 25 13.98 17.99 -1.45
N GLU A 26 13.84 16.70 -1.12
CA GLU A 26 14.61 15.62 -1.73
C GLU A 26 14.18 15.44 -3.19
N ILE A 27 12.86 15.39 -3.45
CA ILE A 27 12.32 15.28 -4.80
C ILE A 27 12.72 16.48 -5.67
N SER A 28 12.67 17.70 -5.13
CA SER A 28 13.04 18.90 -5.90
C SER A 28 14.52 18.95 -6.30
N LYS A 29 15.37 18.16 -5.64
CA LYS A 29 16.81 18.10 -5.92
C LYS A 29 17.19 16.94 -6.85
N MET A 30 16.24 16.07 -7.20
CA MET A 30 16.49 14.97 -8.11
C MET A 30 16.73 15.49 -9.54
N SER A 31 17.70 14.89 -10.21
CA SER A 31 17.83 15.02 -11.66
C SER A 31 16.66 14.33 -12.38
N LEU A 32 16.47 14.66 -13.66
CA LEU A 32 15.45 14.01 -14.49
C LEU A 32 15.65 12.49 -14.58
N GLU A 33 16.90 12.02 -14.66
CA GLU A 33 17.21 10.59 -14.75
C GLU A 33 16.86 9.83 -13.46
N GLU A 34 17.19 10.41 -12.30
CA GLU A 34 16.81 9.86 -11.00
C GLU A 34 15.29 9.85 -10.83
N ALA A 35 14.61 10.93 -11.20
CA ALA A 35 13.15 11.02 -11.14
C ALA A 35 12.48 9.97 -12.04
N LEU A 36 12.98 9.78 -13.27
CA LEU A 36 12.50 8.73 -14.18
C LEU A 36 12.71 7.32 -13.62
N THR A 37 13.87 7.08 -13.01
CA THR A 37 14.19 5.80 -12.39
C THR A 37 13.27 5.52 -11.20
N LEU A 38 13.05 6.51 -10.34
CA LEU A 38 12.15 6.42 -9.20
C LEU A 38 10.70 6.18 -9.63
N ALA A 39 10.22 6.91 -10.65
CA ALA A 39 8.87 6.76 -11.18
C ALA A 39 8.63 5.36 -11.74
N ARG A 40 9.62 4.79 -12.45
CA ARG A 40 9.56 3.40 -12.96
C ARG A 40 9.53 2.39 -11.83
N ALA A 41 10.39 2.55 -10.82
CA ALA A 41 10.40 1.67 -9.66
C ALA A 41 9.06 1.69 -8.92
N PHE A 42 8.49 2.87 -8.64
CA PHE A 42 7.17 2.97 -8.01
C PHE A 42 6.06 2.38 -8.88
N SER A 43 6.06 2.61 -10.19
CA SER A 43 5.09 2.00 -11.10
C SER A 43 5.15 0.48 -11.05
N HIS A 44 6.36 -0.09 -11.00
CA HIS A 44 6.54 -1.53 -10.87
C HIS A 44 5.99 -2.06 -9.53
N TYR A 45 6.31 -1.40 -8.42
CA TYR A 45 5.79 -1.80 -7.10
C TYR A 45 4.27 -1.68 -7.00
N LEU A 46 3.68 -0.63 -7.55
CA LEU A 46 2.23 -0.46 -7.59
C LEU A 46 1.55 -1.57 -8.41
N ASN A 47 2.16 -1.98 -9.53
CA ASN A 47 1.66 -3.11 -10.31
C ASN A 47 1.71 -4.43 -9.50
N LEU A 48 2.84 -4.71 -8.82
CA LEU A 48 2.95 -5.89 -7.96
C LEU A 48 1.96 -5.86 -6.80
N MET A 49 1.75 -4.70 -6.19
CA MET A 49 0.76 -4.52 -5.12
C MET A 49 -0.65 -4.80 -5.64
N GLY A 50 -1.01 -4.31 -6.82
CA GLY A 50 -2.30 -4.62 -7.45
C GLY A 50 -2.49 -6.11 -7.74
N VAL A 51 -1.45 -6.80 -8.23
CA VAL A 51 -1.50 -8.26 -8.41
C VAL A 51 -1.71 -8.98 -7.08
N ALA A 52 -0.98 -8.58 -6.03
CA ALA A 52 -1.11 -9.16 -4.70
C ALA A 52 -2.51 -8.91 -4.10
N GLU A 53 -3.07 -7.72 -4.29
CA GLU A 53 -4.43 -7.36 -3.85
C GLU A 53 -5.49 -8.22 -4.55
N VAL A 54 -5.41 -8.34 -5.88
CA VAL A 54 -6.34 -9.17 -6.66
C VAL A 54 -6.26 -10.63 -6.21
N HIS A 55 -5.04 -11.16 -6.03
CA HIS A 55 -4.84 -12.52 -5.54
C HIS A 55 -5.45 -12.70 -4.15
N HIS A 56 -5.17 -11.80 -3.21
CA HIS A 56 -5.74 -11.83 -1.87
C HIS A 56 -7.27 -11.81 -1.92
N ARG A 57 -7.88 -10.91 -2.70
CA ARG A 57 -9.32 -10.80 -2.86
C ARG A 57 -9.94 -12.10 -3.38
N VAL A 58 -9.36 -12.70 -4.43
CA VAL A 58 -9.84 -13.97 -5.00
C VAL A 58 -9.73 -15.10 -3.99
N VAL A 59 -8.60 -15.22 -3.28
CA VAL A 59 -8.42 -16.23 -2.24
C VAL A 59 -9.42 -16.05 -1.10
N SER A 60 -9.62 -14.82 -0.63
CA SER A 60 -10.61 -14.52 0.41
C SER A 60 -12.04 -14.86 -0.02
N VAL A 61 -12.42 -14.61 -1.28
CA VAL A 61 -13.73 -15.01 -1.82
C VAL A 61 -13.86 -16.53 -1.83
N ARG A 62 -12.87 -17.25 -2.37
CA ARG A 62 -12.90 -18.72 -2.42
C ARG A 62 -12.97 -19.37 -1.04
N ILE A 63 -12.26 -18.81 -0.06
CA ILE A 63 -12.32 -19.29 1.33
C ILE A 63 -13.72 -19.11 1.91
N LYS A 64 -14.38 -17.97 1.64
CA LYS A 64 -15.76 -17.72 2.08
C LYS A 64 -16.74 -18.70 1.42
N GLU A 65 -16.61 -18.94 0.12
CA GLU A 65 -17.44 -19.92 -0.61
C GLU A 65 -17.28 -21.34 -0.04
N LEU A 66 -16.04 -21.76 0.24
CA LEU A 66 -15.76 -23.04 0.89
C LEU A 66 -16.38 -23.14 2.28
N ALA A 67 -16.33 -22.08 3.07
CA ALA A 67 -16.96 -22.04 4.39
C ALA A 67 -18.48 -22.22 4.31
N VAL A 68 -19.14 -21.57 3.33
CA VAL A 68 -20.58 -21.72 3.10
C VAL A 68 -20.92 -23.16 2.69
N LEU A 69 -20.16 -23.76 1.77
CA LEU A 69 -20.36 -25.15 1.35
C LEU A 69 -20.21 -26.11 2.53
N TYR A 70 -19.16 -25.96 3.35
CA TYR A 70 -18.95 -26.78 4.53
C TYR A 70 -20.10 -26.65 5.53
N GLN A 71 -20.63 -25.45 5.73
CA GLN A 71 -21.77 -25.23 6.63
C GLN A 71 -23.04 -25.90 6.09
N SER A 72 -23.29 -25.84 4.77
CA SER A 72 -24.44 -26.49 4.13
C SER A 72 -24.38 -28.02 4.16
N LEU A 73 -23.19 -28.61 4.05
CA LEU A 73 -22.98 -30.06 4.13
C LEU A 73 -23.13 -30.61 5.55
N ASN A 74 -22.86 -29.81 6.59
CA ASN A 74 -23.00 -30.22 7.99
C ASN A 74 -24.41 -29.94 8.57
N LEU A 75 -25.31 -29.37 7.76
CA LEU A 75 -26.71 -29.11 8.11
C LEU A 75 -27.68 -30.13 7.44
N GLN A 76 -27.15 -31.12 6.70
CA GLN A 76 -27.87 -32.28 6.16
C GLN A 76 -27.55 -33.53 6.97
#